data_AF-A0A9X8EFI5-F1
#
_entry.id   AF-A0A9X8EFI5-F1
#
_cell.length_a   1.000
_cell.length_b   1.000
_cell.length_c   1.000
_cell.angle_alpha   90.00
_cell.angle_beta   90.00
_cell.angle_gamma   90.00
#
_symmetry.space_group_name_H-M   'P 1'
#
loop_
_entity.id
_entity.type
_entity.pdbx_description
1 polymer ?
#
loop_
_entity_poly.entity_id
_entity_poly.type
_entity_poly.pdbx_seq_one_letter_code
_entity_poly.pdbx_strand_id
1 'polypeptide(L)'
;MYETSCLLCKETHHVGACQVDSLHVTVSTGQQNCVGNLLETLLPQALAGAIASNVDLRKSLPRDYLGYMGVMHSDLEGDARRDEFLTTLKKQLRLVRLFQAVDWDSTMARNFLVDRLPPALEDEEEDCTVEGSPRPKINVNARFKLLRYGIVRLAIEEGKATD
;
A
#
# COMPACT_ATOMS: atom_id res chain seq x y z
N MET A 1 7.52 6.33 18.93
CA MET A 1 6.79 7.20 17.99
C MET A 1 7.81 8.22 17.53
N TYR A 2 8.58 7.90 16.48
CA TYR A 2 9.59 8.81 15.95
C TYR A 2 8.91 9.63 14.87
N GLU A 3 8.60 10.87 15.20
CA GLU A 3 8.16 11.87 14.25
C GLU A 3 9.41 12.33 13.49
N THR A 4 9.75 11.63 12.40
CA THR A 4 10.70 12.16 11.42
C THR A 4 10.02 13.32 10.72
N SER A 5 10.34 14.54 11.16
CA SER A 5 10.02 15.76 10.43
C SER A 5 10.66 15.67 9.05
N CYS A 6 9.83 15.38 8.05
CA CYS A 6 10.17 15.52 6.64
C CYS A 6 10.47 17.00 6.41
N LEU A 7 11.76 17.38 6.38
CA LEU A 7 12.18 18.79 6.30
C LEU A 7 11.73 19.48 4.99
N LEU A 8 11.24 18.71 4.01
CA LEU A 8 10.61 19.20 2.80
C LEU A 8 9.41 18.30 2.47
N CYS A 9 8.19 18.82 2.59
CA CYS A 9 7.02 18.14 2.05
C CYS A 9 7.05 18.19 0.52
N LYS A 10 6.46 17.18 -0.13
CA LYS A 10 6.48 16.94 -1.59
C LYS A 10 6.10 18.14 -2.48
N GLU A 11 5.49 19.17 -1.92
CA GLU A 11 4.94 20.34 -2.62
C GLU A 11 5.71 21.64 -2.35
N THR A 12 6.88 21.54 -1.72
CA THR A 12 7.70 22.73 -1.43
C THR A 12 8.53 23.12 -2.65
N HIS A 13 8.28 24.32 -3.19
CA HIS A 13 9.04 24.86 -4.32
C HIS A 13 10.33 25.51 -3.80
N HIS A 14 11.47 24.93 -4.15
CA HIS A 14 12.78 25.46 -3.80
C HIS A 14 13.58 25.82 -5.04
N VAL A 15 14.20 27.00 -4.99
CA VAL A 15 15.12 27.47 -6.02
C VAL A 15 16.49 27.60 -5.37
N GLY A 16 17.45 26.81 -5.84
CA GLY A 16 18.85 26.93 -5.44
C GLY A 16 19.54 27.99 -6.30
N ALA A 17 20.04 29.05 -5.68
CA ALA A 17 20.93 30.02 -6.33
C ALA A 17 22.26 30.07 -5.56
N CYS A 18 23.37 29.79 -6.22
CA CYS A 18 24.69 29.89 -5.61
C CYS A 18 25.58 30.84 -6.41
N GLN A 19 26.26 31.75 -5.71
CA GLN A 19 27.26 32.67 -6.28
C GLN A 19 28.70 32.12 -6.22
N VAL A 20 28.88 30.94 -5.64
CA VAL A 20 30.17 30.22 -5.46
C VAL A 20 29.98 28.72 -5.75
N ASP A 21 31.06 27.94 -5.74
CA ASP A 21 30.97 26.48 -5.90
C ASP A 21 30.24 25.86 -4.69
N SER A 22 29.19 25.08 -4.96
CA SER A 22 28.41 24.37 -3.94
C SER A 22 28.20 22.91 -4.33
N LEU A 23 28.33 22.01 -3.36
CA LEU A 23 28.05 20.58 -3.50
C LEU A 23 27.02 20.18 -2.44
N HIS A 24 25.89 19.65 -2.88
CA HIS A 24 24.85 19.13 -1.99
C HIS A 24 24.34 17.79 -2.51
N VAL A 25 23.87 16.96 -1.59
CA VAL A 25 23.24 15.67 -1.89
C VAL A 25 21.83 15.70 -1.30
N THR A 26 20.83 15.45 -2.14
CA THR A 26 19.43 15.37 -1.71
C THR A 26 19.03 13.91 -1.59
N VAL A 27 18.69 13.50 -0.37
CA VAL A 27 18.11 12.18 -0.11
C VAL A 27 16.61 12.34 0.07
N SER A 28 15.83 11.71 -0.80
CA SER A 28 14.37 11.71 -0.76
C SER A 28 13.83 10.35 -0.34
N THR A 29 12.66 10.34 0.31
CA THR A 29 11.97 9.12 0.74
C THR A 29 10.46 9.35 0.75
N GLY A 30 9.67 8.29 0.95
CA GLY A 30 8.22 8.37 1.11
C GLY A 30 7.44 8.59 -0.19
N GLN A 31 8.04 8.29 -1.34
CA GLN A 31 7.31 8.34 -2.61
C GLN A 31 6.16 7.32 -2.59
N GLN A 32 4.93 7.81 -2.83
CA GLN A 32 3.71 6.99 -2.88
C GLN A 32 3.46 6.15 -1.62
N ASN A 33 3.97 6.60 -0.47
CA ASN A 33 3.82 5.91 0.81
C ASN A 33 2.92 6.73 1.75
N CYS A 34 1.70 7.01 1.33
CA CYS A 34 0.70 7.70 2.16
C CYS A 34 -0.54 6.82 2.40
N VAL A 35 -1.37 7.22 3.37
CA VAL A 35 -2.62 6.52 3.69
C VAL A 35 -3.55 6.45 2.47
N GLY A 36 -3.53 7.46 1.60
CA GLY A 36 -4.27 7.44 0.33
C GLY A 36 -3.83 6.30 -0.59
N ASN A 37 -2.53 6.14 -0.83
CA ASN A 37 -1.98 5.06 -1.64
C ASN A 37 -2.30 3.68 -1.07
N LEU A 38 -2.31 3.58 0.26
CA LEU A 38 -2.78 2.38 0.93
C LEU A 38 -4.26 2.12 0.65
N LEU A 39 -5.13 3.11 0.85
CA LEU A 39 -6.58 2.95 0.63
C LEU A 39 -6.92 2.62 -0.82
N GLU A 40 -6.17 3.16 -1.80
CA GLU A 40 -6.32 2.80 -3.22
C GLU A 40 -6.09 1.31 -3.48
N THR A 41 -5.19 0.68 -2.73
CA THR A 41 -4.91 -0.76 -2.85
C THR A 41 -5.92 -1.59 -2.04
N LEU A 42 -6.28 -1.13 -0.84
CA LEU A 42 -7.10 -1.87 0.11
C LEU A 42 -8.60 -1.87 -0.26
N LEU A 43 -9.14 -0.72 -0.70
CA LEU A 43 -10.57 -0.55 -0.95
C LEU A 43 -11.11 -1.53 -2.00
N PRO A 44 -10.45 -1.75 -3.17
CA PRO A 44 -10.93 -2.71 -4.16
C PRO A 44 -11.01 -4.15 -3.62
N GLN A 45 -10.03 -4.57 -2.83
CA GLN A 45 -9.96 -5.91 -2.25
C GLN A 45 -11.07 -6.12 -1.21
N ALA A 46 -11.25 -5.16 -0.29
CA ALA A 46 -12.31 -5.20 0.71
C ALA A 46 -13.70 -5.17 0.06
N LEU A 47 -13.88 -4.37 -1.01
CA LEU A 47 -15.12 -4.30 -1.77
C LEU A 47 -15.43 -5.64 -2.46
N ALA A 48 -14.43 -6.29 -3.07
CA ALA A 48 -14.61 -7.60 -3.68
C ALA A 48 -15.08 -8.66 -2.68
N GLY A 49 -14.48 -8.69 -1.47
CA GLY A 49 -14.92 -9.56 -0.38
C GLY A 49 -16.33 -9.25 0.12
N ALA A 50 -16.68 -7.97 0.21
CA ALA A 50 -18.03 -7.54 0.58
C ALA A 50 -19.09 -7.96 -0.47
N ILE A 51 -18.78 -7.83 -1.76
CA ILE A 51 -19.66 -8.27 -2.86
C ILE A 51 -19.85 -9.79 -2.85
N ALA A 52 -18.79 -10.55 -2.57
CA ALA A 52 -18.86 -12.01 -2.49
C ALA A 52 -19.76 -12.47 -1.33
N SER A 53 -19.63 -11.83 -0.16
CA SER A 53 -20.30 -12.21 1.08
C SER A 53 -21.73 -11.67 1.23
N ASN A 54 -22.06 -10.51 0.64
CA ASN A 54 -23.33 -9.83 0.86
C ASN A 54 -24.15 -9.68 -0.43
N VAL A 55 -25.37 -10.22 -0.44
CA VAL A 55 -26.29 -10.15 -1.59
C VAL A 55 -26.80 -8.73 -1.85
N ASP A 56 -26.89 -7.87 -0.83
CA ASP A 56 -27.41 -6.49 -1.00
C ASP A 56 -26.53 -5.65 -1.92
N LEU A 57 -25.23 -5.94 -1.99
CA LEU A 57 -24.27 -5.30 -2.89
C LEU A 57 -24.37 -5.82 -4.34
N ARG A 58 -25.13 -6.90 -4.57
CA ARG A 58 -25.38 -7.49 -5.90
C ARG A 58 -26.77 -7.15 -6.45
N LYS A 59 -27.58 -6.38 -5.71
CA LYS A 59 -28.90 -5.93 -6.16
C LYS A 59 -28.75 -4.89 -7.28
N SER A 60 -29.70 -4.88 -8.21
CA SER A 60 -29.76 -3.87 -9.27
C SER A 60 -29.99 -2.48 -8.69
N LEU A 61 -29.37 -1.48 -9.30
CA LEU A 61 -29.69 -0.07 -9.03
C LEU A 61 -31.16 0.24 -9.43
N PRO A 62 -31.79 1.28 -8.84
CA PRO A 62 -33.10 1.75 -9.27
C PRO A 62 -33.10 2.07 -10.77
N ARG A 63 -34.15 1.69 -11.50
CA ARG A 63 -34.17 1.80 -12.97
C ARG A 63 -34.17 3.24 -13.48
N ASP A 64 -34.73 4.14 -12.71
CA ASP A 64 -34.90 5.56 -13.02
C ASP A 64 -33.82 6.44 -12.39
N TYR A 65 -32.75 5.86 -11.81
CA TYR A 65 -31.74 6.63 -11.09
C TYR A 65 -31.07 7.72 -11.94
N LEU A 66 -30.96 7.51 -13.25
CA LEU A 66 -30.41 8.48 -14.20
C LEU A 66 -31.27 9.75 -14.34
N GLY A 67 -32.55 9.72 -13.93
CA GLY A 67 -33.44 10.88 -13.97
C GLY A 67 -33.29 11.85 -12.79
N TYR A 68 -32.49 11.49 -11.78
CA TYR A 68 -32.25 12.31 -10.58
C TYR A 68 -30.79 12.27 -10.08
N MET A 69 -29.93 11.44 -10.69
CA MET A 69 -28.49 11.37 -10.44
C MET A 69 -27.69 11.81 -11.65
N GLY A 70 -26.50 12.35 -11.41
CA GLY A 70 -25.57 12.81 -12.45
C GLY A 70 -25.34 14.32 -12.41
N VAL A 71 -24.38 14.78 -13.20
CA VAL A 71 -23.97 16.20 -13.24
C VAL A 71 -25.10 17.08 -13.75
N MET A 72 -25.93 16.61 -14.68
CA MET A 72 -27.10 17.36 -15.18
C MET A 72 -28.14 17.68 -14.10
N HIS A 73 -28.10 16.96 -12.97
CA HIS A 73 -29.02 17.13 -11.85
C HIS A 73 -28.30 17.63 -10.59
N SER A 74 -27.06 18.16 -10.70
CA SER A 74 -26.30 18.68 -9.55
C SER A 74 -26.93 19.92 -8.94
N ASP A 75 -27.57 20.73 -9.76
CA ASP A 75 -28.10 22.05 -9.39
C ASP A 75 -29.56 21.96 -8.91
N LEU A 76 -30.16 20.78 -9.01
CA LEU A 76 -31.50 20.49 -8.51
C LEU A 76 -31.42 20.18 -7.02
N GLU A 77 -31.50 21.23 -6.20
CA GLU A 77 -31.56 21.10 -4.75
C GLU A 77 -32.92 20.53 -4.29
N GLY A 78 -32.89 19.59 -3.33
CA GLY A 78 -34.09 19.11 -2.64
C GLY A 78 -34.85 17.92 -3.25
N ASP A 79 -34.27 17.17 -4.20
CA ASP A 79 -34.89 15.91 -4.66
C ASP A 79 -34.73 14.79 -3.59
N ALA A 80 -35.84 14.44 -2.94
CA ALA A 80 -35.87 13.38 -1.91
C ALA A 80 -35.35 12.02 -2.40
N ARG A 81 -35.49 11.70 -3.70
CA ARG A 81 -35.02 10.44 -4.29
C ARG A 81 -33.50 10.38 -4.32
N ARG A 82 -32.84 11.53 -4.56
CA ARG A 82 -31.39 11.65 -4.53
C ARG A 82 -30.86 11.40 -3.11
N ASP A 83 -31.50 12.00 -2.11
CA ASP A 83 -31.11 11.82 -0.71
C ASP A 83 -31.33 10.39 -0.23
N GLU A 84 -32.45 9.76 -0.59
CA GLU A 84 -32.71 8.35 -0.29
C GLU A 84 -31.66 7.43 -0.94
N PHE A 85 -31.31 7.69 -2.19
CA PHE A 85 -30.29 6.94 -2.93
C PHE A 85 -28.92 7.07 -2.26
N LEU A 86 -28.47 8.30 -1.94
CA LEU A 86 -27.21 8.53 -1.25
C LEU A 86 -27.19 7.90 0.15
N THR A 87 -28.31 7.93 0.86
CA THR A 87 -28.46 7.29 2.17
C THR A 87 -28.33 5.77 2.05
N THR A 88 -28.92 5.17 1.02
CA THR A 88 -28.83 3.74 0.73
C THR A 88 -27.40 3.34 0.36
N LEU A 89 -26.72 4.12 -0.50
CA LEU A 89 -25.32 3.90 -0.83
C LEU A 89 -24.41 3.99 0.40
N LYS A 90 -24.60 4.99 1.27
CA LYS A 90 -23.85 5.10 2.53
C LYS A 90 -24.06 3.89 3.43
N LYS A 91 -25.28 3.35 3.52
CA LYS A 91 -25.58 2.12 4.27
C LYS A 91 -24.86 0.91 3.67
N GLN A 92 -24.89 0.77 2.34
CA GLN A 92 -24.20 -0.31 1.64
C GLN A 92 -22.67 -0.22 1.78
N LEU A 93 -22.09 0.98 1.72
CA LEU A 93 -20.65 1.18 1.90
C LEU A 93 -20.19 0.77 3.30
N ARG A 94 -21.02 0.94 4.33
CA ARG A 94 -20.73 0.46 5.69
C ARG A 94 -20.63 -1.07 5.79
N LEU A 95 -21.14 -1.81 4.82
CA LEU A 95 -20.99 -3.27 4.75
C LEU A 95 -19.58 -3.67 4.31
N VAL A 96 -18.84 -2.77 3.66
CA VAL A 96 -17.44 -2.99 3.28
C VAL A 96 -16.59 -2.90 4.53
N ARG A 97 -16.22 -4.06 5.08
CA ARG A 97 -15.34 -4.13 6.24
C ARG A 97 -13.88 -4.16 5.80
N LEU A 98 -13.24 -3.00 5.80
CA LEU A 98 -11.86 -2.80 5.33
C LEU A 98 -10.80 -3.68 6.04
N PHE A 99 -11.08 -4.16 7.25
CA PHE A 99 -10.09 -4.86 8.08
C PHE A 99 -10.38 -6.35 8.27
N GLN A 100 -11.20 -6.96 7.42
CA GLN A 100 -11.43 -8.40 7.46
C GLN A 100 -10.47 -9.13 6.54
N ALA A 101 -9.38 -9.63 7.13
CA ALA A 101 -8.52 -10.70 6.61
C ALA A 101 -7.81 -10.47 5.26
N VAL A 102 -7.56 -9.21 4.87
CA VAL A 102 -6.75 -8.92 3.69
C VAL A 102 -5.35 -8.51 4.15
N ASP A 103 -4.34 -9.30 3.80
CA ASP A 103 -2.90 -9.01 3.99
C ASP A 103 -2.47 -7.88 3.03
N TRP A 104 -3.10 -6.72 3.13
CA TRP A 104 -2.84 -5.55 2.29
C TRP A 104 -1.40 -5.04 2.42
N ASP A 105 -0.78 -5.34 3.56
CA ASP A 105 0.60 -5.03 3.87
C ASP A 105 1.57 -5.76 2.94
N SER A 106 1.19 -6.93 2.42
CA SER A 106 2.05 -7.74 1.56
C SER A 106 2.39 -7.07 0.23
N THR A 107 1.44 -6.44 -0.46
CA THR A 107 1.71 -5.76 -1.75
C THR A 107 2.60 -4.53 -1.58
N MET A 108 2.31 -3.68 -0.59
CA MET A 108 3.12 -2.47 -0.36
C MET A 108 4.52 -2.84 0.17
N ALA A 109 4.61 -3.85 1.04
CA ALA A 109 5.90 -4.37 1.51
C ALA A 109 6.70 -5.02 0.38
N ARG A 110 6.05 -5.75 -0.53
CA ARG A 110 6.69 -6.32 -1.72
C ARG A 110 7.31 -5.22 -2.58
N ASN A 111 6.55 -4.18 -2.90
CA ASN A 111 7.07 -3.06 -3.70
C ASN A 111 8.28 -2.41 -3.02
N PHE A 112 8.21 -2.20 -1.70
CA PHE A 112 9.35 -1.71 -0.92
C PHE A 112 10.59 -2.62 -1.01
N LEU A 113 10.41 -3.95 -0.97
CA LEU A 113 11.53 -4.89 -1.09
C LEU A 113 12.14 -4.95 -2.48
N VAL A 114 11.35 -4.68 -3.53
CA VAL A 114 11.80 -4.59 -4.92
C VAL A 114 12.53 -3.27 -5.18
N ASP A 115 12.01 -2.16 -4.65
CA ASP A 115 12.52 -0.82 -4.96
C ASP A 115 13.77 -0.43 -4.16
N ARG A 116 14.01 -1.10 -3.02
CA ARG A 116 15.16 -0.81 -2.16
C ARG A 116 16.48 -1.26 -2.80
N LEU A 117 17.55 -0.63 -2.35
CA LEU A 117 18.90 -1.11 -2.63
C LEU A 117 19.17 -2.45 -1.95
N PRO A 118 20.01 -3.32 -2.55
CA PRO A 118 20.53 -4.49 -1.87
C PRO A 118 21.20 -4.10 -0.54
N PRO A 119 21.13 -4.96 0.49
CA PRO A 119 21.79 -4.69 1.76
C PRO A 119 23.31 -4.62 1.53
N ALA A 120 23.94 -3.54 1.98
CA ALA A 120 25.40 -3.48 2.10
C ALA A 120 25.80 -4.38 3.26
N LEU A 121 26.52 -5.47 2.97
CA LEU A 121 26.99 -6.43 3.97
C LEU A 121 28.29 -5.94 4.59
N GLU A 122 28.48 -6.20 5.88
CA GLU A 122 29.80 -6.08 6.50
C GLU A 122 30.64 -7.31 6.15
N ASP A 123 31.97 -7.19 6.22
CA ASP A 123 32.90 -8.29 5.91
C ASP A 123 32.55 -9.60 6.68
N GLU A 124 32.21 -9.47 7.97
CA GLU A 124 31.80 -10.60 8.84
C GLU A 124 30.50 -11.28 8.38
N GLU A 125 29.59 -10.49 7.79
CA GLU A 125 28.32 -11.00 7.25
C GLU A 125 28.55 -11.68 5.90
N GLU A 126 29.40 -11.09 5.05
CA GLU A 126 29.79 -11.63 3.75
C GLU A 126 30.45 -13.00 3.89
N ASP A 127 31.36 -13.17 4.84
CA ASP A 127 31.99 -14.45 5.20
C ASP A 127 30.99 -15.53 5.64
N CYS A 128 29.81 -15.14 6.13
CA CYS A 128 28.75 -16.05 6.53
C CYS A 128 27.75 -16.33 5.40
N THR A 129 27.94 -15.77 4.21
CA THR A 129 27.10 -16.02 3.03
C THR A 129 27.64 -17.13 2.15
N VAL A 130 26.84 -17.52 1.15
CA VAL A 130 27.23 -18.48 0.11
C VAL A 130 28.36 -17.95 -0.78
N GLU A 131 28.54 -16.63 -0.85
CA GLU A 131 29.57 -15.98 -1.68
C GLU A 131 30.91 -15.92 -0.95
N GLY A 132 30.92 -15.61 0.36
CA GLY A 132 32.13 -15.52 1.16
C GLY A 132 32.63 -16.84 1.75
N SER A 133 31.80 -17.88 1.83
CA SER A 133 32.20 -19.19 2.36
C SER A 133 32.01 -20.36 1.37
N PRO A 134 32.93 -21.34 1.32
CA PRO A 134 32.76 -22.53 0.51
C PRO A 134 31.59 -23.38 1.04
N ARG A 135 30.42 -23.24 0.39
CA ARG A 135 29.15 -23.97 0.57
C ARG A 135 29.22 -25.17 1.53
N PRO A 136 29.15 -24.94 2.86
CA PRO A 136 29.11 -26.04 3.81
C PRO A 136 27.79 -26.80 3.58
N LYS A 137 27.83 -28.14 3.55
CA LYS A 137 26.59 -28.92 3.54
C LYS A 137 25.80 -28.60 4.81
N ILE A 138 24.62 -28.01 4.64
CA ILE A 138 23.68 -27.72 5.73
C ILE A 138 23.35 -29.04 6.44
N ASN A 139 23.61 -29.10 7.73
CA ASN A 139 23.33 -30.26 8.58
C ASN A 139 22.37 -29.87 9.72
N VAL A 140 21.88 -30.86 10.47
CA VAL A 140 20.89 -30.65 11.55
C VAL A 140 21.46 -29.83 12.72
N ASN A 141 22.79 -29.81 12.88
CA ASN A 141 23.48 -29.05 13.92
C ASN A 141 23.87 -27.63 13.47
N ALA A 142 23.65 -27.29 12.20
CA ALA A 142 24.00 -26.01 11.64
C ALA A 142 23.08 -24.93 12.22
N ARG A 143 23.67 -23.82 12.64
CA ARG A 143 22.96 -22.70 13.23
C ARG A 143 22.84 -21.62 12.18
N PHE A 144 21.61 -21.18 11.93
CA PHE A 144 21.31 -20.13 10.95
C PHE A 144 20.66 -18.94 11.64
N LYS A 145 20.92 -17.77 11.09
CA LYS A 145 20.18 -16.54 11.34
C LYS A 145 19.85 -15.92 9.99
N LEU A 146 18.76 -15.14 9.94
CA LEU A 146 18.58 -14.23 8.80
C LEU A 146 19.75 -13.24 8.77
N LEU A 147 20.23 -12.94 7.57
CA LEU A 147 21.41 -12.09 7.37
C LEU A 147 21.20 -10.71 8.01
N ARG A 148 20.07 -10.05 7.69
CA ARG A 148 19.62 -8.80 8.31
C ARG A 148 18.11 -8.78 8.48
N TYR A 149 17.64 -7.88 9.34
CA TYR A 149 16.21 -7.62 9.47
C TYR A 149 15.65 -6.97 8.19
N GLY A 150 14.41 -7.32 7.84
CA GLY A 150 13.69 -6.69 6.74
C GLY A 150 14.16 -7.09 5.35
N ILE A 151 15.05 -8.09 5.20
CA ILE A 151 15.54 -8.54 3.88
C ILE A 151 14.57 -9.44 3.12
N VAL A 152 13.54 -9.97 3.78
CA VAL A 152 12.56 -10.88 3.19
C VAL A 152 11.18 -10.58 3.78
N ARG A 153 10.14 -10.75 2.97
CA ARG A 153 8.75 -10.71 3.40
C ARG A 153 8.03 -11.86 2.74
N LEU A 154 7.28 -12.63 3.53
CA LEU A 154 6.44 -13.68 2.99
C LEU A 154 5.13 -13.07 2.50
N ALA A 155 4.73 -13.38 1.26
CA ALA A 155 3.43 -13.05 0.72
C ALA A 155 2.71 -14.32 0.24
N ILE A 156 1.38 -14.33 0.32
CA ILE A 156 0.56 -15.42 -0.22
C ILE A 156 -0.16 -14.91 -1.46
N GLU A 157 0.20 -15.45 -2.62
CA GLU A 157 -0.42 -15.14 -3.90
C GLU A 157 -1.13 -16.39 -4.43
N GLU A 158 -2.45 -16.30 -4.64
CA GLU A 158 -3.27 -17.38 -5.20
C GLU A 158 -3.14 -18.74 -4.47
N GLY A 159 -2.91 -18.70 -3.15
CA GLY A 159 -2.72 -19.90 -2.33
C GLY A 159 -1.33 -20.52 -2.40
N LYS A 160 -0.35 -19.84 -3.02
CA LYS A 160 1.06 -20.20 -3.00
C LYS A 160 1.84 -19.19 -2.17
N ALA A 161 2.76 -19.70 -1.35
CA ALA A 161 3.75 -18.86 -0.68
C ALA A 161 4.80 -18.41 -1.69
N THR A 162 4.97 -17.10 -1.83
CA THR A 162 5.99 -16.46 -2.67
C THR A 162 6.89 -15.61 -1.78
N ASP A 163 8.20 -15.62 -2.05
CA ASP A 163 9.21 -14.82 -1.35
C ASP A 163 9.58 -13.53 -2.11
#